data_AF-A0AA36GSJ1-F1
#
_entry.id   AF-A0AA36GSJ1-F1
#
_cell.length_a   1.000
_cell.length_b   1.000
_cell.length_c   1.000
_cell.angle_alpha   90.00
_cell.angle_beta   90.00
_cell.angle_gamma   90.00
#
_symmetry.space_group_name_H-M   'P 1'
#
loop_
_entity.id
_entity.type
_entity.pdbx_description
1 polymer ?
#
loop_
_entity_poly.entity_id
_entity_poly.type
_entity_poly.pdbx_seq_one_letter_code
_entity_poly.pdbx_strand_id
1 'polypeptide(L)'
;MSPLVWIFTVLYSVFGATDPTINYRLLECFDFKRNFWLVGYAFHTSSVEFKDECLRLCLSAIIRGSPCKSAMHIPGEEQCVISDQDQLTRPDLFVENDAHTTFTVNYFRNTCVDPPLKDGGRLEARLTGFRGGEGILELAQQKGSNPKLLAIMTGLQENKNYHLIYVPDIELSSCYKSGLLNEHKGKKLITVDSDNRGMAIQPWTEIDFHILDDAVIDKVVIVVEADTTNVVDCGKLQIHGNVSDWERAMNGGLNTIRVTIVHAVIMLFITIFLV
;
A
#
# COMPACT_ATOMS: atom_id res chain seq x y z
N MET A 1 -32.17 -18.54 50.95
CA MET A 1 -31.03 -17.61 50.78
C MET A 1 -30.00 -18.30 49.90
N SER A 2 -29.99 -17.96 48.62
CA SER A 2 -29.27 -18.70 47.57
C SER A 2 -27.83 -18.20 47.39
N PRO A 3 -26.83 -19.09 47.23
CA PRO A 3 -25.44 -18.72 47.01
C PRO A 3 -25.15 -18.70 45.50
N LEU A 4 -25.60 -17.68 44.78
CA LEU A 4 -25.41 -17.62 43.31
C LEU A 4 -25.01 -16.24 42.77
N VAL A 5 -24.65 -15.28 43.62
CA VAL A 5 -24.46 -13.87 43.20
C VAL A 5 -22.98 -13.45 43.08
N TRP A 6 -22.01 -14.31 43.40
CA TRP A 6 -20.59 -13.89 43.49
C TRP A 6 -19.67 -14.36 42.35
N ILE A 7 -20.20 -14.88 41.23
CA ILE A 7 -19.37 -15.38 40.11
C ILE A 7 -19.49 -14.52 38.83
N PHE A 8 -20.34 -13.49 38.80
CA PHE A 8 -20.58 -12.72 37.58
C PHE A 8 -19.82 -11.37 37.45
N THR A 9 -18.87 -11.06 38.33
CA THR A 9 -18.23 -9.72 38.33
C THR A 9 -16.74 -9.70 37.94
N VAL A 10 -16.18 -10.78 37.38
CA VAL A 10 -14.76 -10.83 36.95
C VAL A 10 -14.61 -11.25 35.48
N LEU A 11 -15.57 -10.93 34.61
CA LEU A 11 -15.50 -11.25 33.18
C LEU A 11 -15.78 -10.07 32.22
N TYR A 12 -15.82 -8.84 32.74
CA TYR A 12 -15.95 -7.63 31.92
C TYR A 12 -14.83 -6.64 32.25
N SER A 13 -13.61 -6.93 31.81
CA SER A 13 -12.55 -5.92 31.62
C SER A 13 -11.35 -6.50 30.86
N VAL A 14 -11.61 -7.19 29.75
CA VAL A 14 -10.59 -7.41 28.71
C VAL A 14 -11.21 -7.16 27.34
N PHE A 15 -11.88 -6.01 27.20
CA PHE A 15 -11.96 -5.36 25.89
C PHE A 15 -10.95 -4.22 25.94
N GLY A 16 -9.84 -4.44 25.24
CA GLY A 16 -8.71 -3.53 25.21
C GLY A 16 -9.17 -2.12 24.88
N ALA A 17 -8.78 -1.17 25.73
CA ALA A 17 -8.69 0.21 25.33
C ALA A 17 -7.69 0.25 24.17
N THR A 18 -8.16 0.33 22.93
CA THR A 18 -7.31 0.70 21.81
C THR A 18 -6.90 2.14 22.06
N ASP A 19 -5.60 2.36 22.28
CA ASP A 19 -5.03 3.70 22.42
C ASP A 19 -5.35 4.47 21.13
N PRO A 20 -6.16 5.55 21.18
CA PRO A 20 -6.57 6.31 20.01
C PRO A 20 -5.40 7.01 19.29
N THR A 21 -4.19 6.95 19.85
CA THR A 21 -2.97 7.49 19.22
C THR A 21 -2.24 6.51 18.30
N ILE A 22 -2.57 5.21 18.36
CA ILE A 22 -1.89 4.19 17.54
C ILE A 22 -2.56 4.10 16.17
N ASN A 23 -1.85 4.57 15.14
CA ASN A 23 -2.26 4.35 13.75
C ASN A 23 -1.94 2.89 13.36
N TYR A 24 -2.90 1.99 13.56
CA TYR A 24 -2.74 0.57 13.23
C TYR A 24 -2.44 0.35 11.73
N ARG A 25 -3.00 1.19 10.84
CA ARG A 25 -2.76 1.12 9.38
C ARG A 25 -1.32 1.44 9.01
N LEU A 26 -0.70 2.37 9.72
CA LEU A 26 0.72 2.67 9.55
C LEU A 26 1.58 1.44 9.83
N LEU A 27 1.31 0.74 10.94
CA LEU A 27 2.08 -0.42 11.35
C LEU A 27 1.88 -1.63 10.42
N GLU A 28 0.71 -1.77 9.79
CA GLU A 28 0.43 -2.81 8.79
C GLU A 28 1.37 -2.75 7.57
N CYS A 29 1.95 -1.59 7.27
CA CYS A 29 2.96 -1.44 6.20
C CYS A 29 4.37 -1.90 6.60
N PHE A 30 4.60 -2.36 7.83
CA PHE A 30 5.97 -2.65 8.29
C PHE A 30 6.13 -3.99 9.03
N ASP A 31 7.12 -4.76 8.59
CA ASP A 31 7.64 -5.90 9.36
C ASP A 31 8.69 -5.39 10.36
N PHE A 32 8.41 -5.53 11.66
CA PHE A 32 9.28 -5.06 12.73
C PHE A 32 10.28 -6.12 13.20
N LYS A 33 11.55 -5.73 13.35
CA LYS A 33 12.57 -6.46 14.11
C LYS A 33 13.25 -5.54 15.12
N ARG A 34 13.17 -5.94 16.40
CA ARG A 34 13.85 -5.26 17.49
C ARG A 34 15.34 -5.59 17.47
N ASN A 35 16.16 -4.57 17.64
CA ASN A 35 17.62 -4.64 17.80
C ASN A 35 18.36 -5.28 16.62
N PHE A 36 17.88 -4.97 15.41
CA PHE A 36 18.58 -5.26 14.18
C PHE A 36 18.81 -3.95 13.44
N TRP A 37 19.83 -3.94 12.59
CA TRP A 37 20.11 -2.81 11.72
C TRP A 37 20.68 -3.26 10.38
N LEU A 38 20.55 -2.38 9.38
CA LEU A 38 21.10 -2.56 8.05
C LEU A 38 22.33 -1.66 7.90
N VAL A 39 23.52 -2.26 7.95
CA VAL A 39 24.78 -1.51 8.04
C VAL A 39 25.17 -0.93 6.68
N GLY A 40 25.44 0.38 6.62
CA GLY A 40 26.08 1.03 5.47
C GLY A 40 25.15 1.43 4.32
N TYR A 41 23.82 1.28 4.47
CA TYR A 41 22.83 1.61 3.43
C TYR A 41 21.83 2.64 3.94
N ALA A 42 22.32 3.83 4.29
CA ALA A 42 21.49 4.98 4.60
C ALA A 42 21.23 5.79 3.32
N PHE A 43 19.96 5.90 2.94
CA PHE A 43 19.52 6.83 1.89
C PHE A 43 19.26 8.22 2.46
N HIS A 44 18.60 8.29 3.62
CA HIS A 44 18.28 9.55 4.30
C HIS A 44 18.32 9.37 5.81
N THR A 45 18.75 10.41 6.52
CA THR A 45 18.77 10.44 7.98
C THR A 45 18.04 11.68 8.50
N SER A 46 17.12 11.49 9.44
CA SER A 46 16.37 12.57 10.09
C SER A 46 16.46 12.46 11.60
N SER A 47 16.37 13.58 12.32
CA SER A 47 16.12 13.55 13.75
C SER A 47 14.62 13.36 14.00
N VAL A 48 14.24 12.33 14.75
CA VAL A 48 12.87 12.04 15.17
C VAL A 48 12.86 11.42 16.56
N GLU A 49 11.95 11.88 17.41
CA GLU A 49 11.78 11.34 18.76
C GLU A 49 11.04 9.98 18.71
N PHE A 50 9.98 9.90 17.90
CA PHE A 50 9.07 8.76 17.90
C PHE A 50 9.23 7.87 16.67
N LYS A 51 9.15 6.55 16.87
CA LYS A 51 9.20 5.55 15.79
C LYS A 51 8.16 5.84 14.69
N ASP A 52 6.98 6.27 15.10
CA ASP A 52 5.82 6.54 14.27
C ASP A 52 6.09 7.68 13.27
N GLU A 53 6.91 8.65 13.65
CA GLU A 53 7.38 9.70 12.75
C GLU A 53 8.39 9.16 11.73
N CYS A 54 9.30 8.28 12.16
CA CYS A 54 10.22 7.60 11.25
C CYS A 54 9.49 6.81 10.16
N LEU A 55 8.43 6.07 10.54
CA LEU A 55 7.61 5.31 9.60
C LEU A 55 6.87 6.22 8.61
N ARG A 56 6.33 7.35 9.08
CA ARG A 56 5.66 8.34 8.20
C ARG A 56 6.63 8.98 7.23
N LEU A 57 7.85 9.30 7.65
CA LEU A 57 8.90 9.80 6.75
C LEU A 57 9.23 8.79 5.65
N CYS A 58 9.33 7.50 6.00
CA CYS A 58 9.53 6.43 5.03
C CYS A 58 8.42 6.37 3.99
N LEU A 59 7.16 6.33 4.42
CA LEU A 59 6.02 6.28 3.47
C LEU A 59 5.90 7.57 2.64
N SER A 60 6.18 8.73 3.23
CA SER A 60 6.17 10.01 2.52
C SER A 60 7.26 10.10 1.44
N ALA A 61 8.39 9.43 1.64
CA ALA A 61 9.44 9.35 0.62
C ALA A 61 8.94 8.70 -0.68
N ILE A 62 8.09 7.67 -0.56
CA ILE A 62 7.50 6.96 -1.72
C ILE A 62 6.62 7.89 -2.54
N ILE A 63 5.80 8.72 -1.87
CA ILE A 63 4.93 9.70 -2.54
C ILE A 63 5.75 10.63 -3.44
N ARG A 64 6.94 11.01 -2.97
CA ARG A 64 7.88 11.89 -3.68
C ARG A 64 8.74 11.18 -4.73
N GLY A 65 8.53 9.87 -4.92
CA GLY A 65 9.25 9.04 -5.87
C GLY A 65 10.60 8.51 -5.37
N SER A 66 10.92 8.68 -4.08
CA SER A 66 12.11 8.08 -3.48
C SER A 66 11.78 6.70 -2.90
N PRO A 67 12.57 5.67 -3.19
CA PRO A 67 12.32 4.34 -2.64
C PRO A 67 12.58 4.34 -1.12
N CYS A 68 11.60 3.87 -0.35
CA CYS A 68 11.81 3.47 1.04
C CYS A 68 11.47 1.99 1.21
N LYS A 69 12.49 1.13 1.24
CA LYS A 69 12.32 -0.31 1.50
C LYS A 69 12.47 -0.66 2.97
N SER A 70 13.20 0.14 3.74
CA SER A 70 13.26 -0.02 5.18
C SER A 70 13.54 1.29 5.91
N ALA A 71 13.21 1.30 7.20
CA ALA A 71 13.50 2.38 8.13
C ALA A 71 14.06 1.82 9.44
N MET A 72 14.94 2.56 10.09
CA MET A 72 15.51 2.25 11.39
C MET A 72 15.32 3.43 12.33
N HIS A 73 14.65 3.20 13.46
CA HIS A 73 14.53 4.20 14.52
C HIS A 73 15.48 3.85 15.67
N ILE A 74 16.29 4.83 16.07
CA ILE A 74 17.28 4.72 17.14
C ILE A 74 16.84 5.69 18.25
N PRO A 75 16.04 5.25 19.24
CA PRO A 75 15.45 6.15 20.22
C PRO A 75 16.49 6.89 21.05
N GLY A 76 17.60 6.24 21.40
CA GLY A 76 18.66 6.84 22.22
C GLY A 76 19.40 8.00 21.55
N GLU A 77 19.32 8.09 20.22
CA GLU A 77 19.96 9.15 19.42
C GLU A 77 18.91 10.04 18.73
N GLU A 78 17.62 9.83 19.00
CA GLU A 78 16.51 10.49 18.32
C GLU A 78 16.68 10.49 16.79
N GLN A 79 17.09 9.36 16.23
CA GLN A 79 17.47 9.26 14.83
C GLN A 79 16.57 8.29 14.06
N CYS A 80 16.17 8.70 12.87
CA CYS A 80 15.55 7.86 11.84
C CYS A 80 16.51 7.72 10.66
N VAL A 81 16.73 6.49 10.21
CA VAL A 81 17.50 6.18 9.02
C VAL A 81 16.60 5.45 8.03
N ILE A 82 16.41 6.01 6.85
CA ILE A 82 15.63 5.43 5.75
C ILE A 82 16.59 4.84 4.73
N SER A 83 16.22 3.69 4.15
CA SER A 83 17.00 2.96 3.15
C SER A 83 16.17 2.57 1.93
N ASP A 84 16.83 2.54 0.78
CA ASP A 84 16.31 1.94 -0.46
C ASP A 84 16.57 0.43 -0.55
N GLN A 85 17.22 -0.15 0.47
CA GLN A 85 17.46 -1.57 0.68
C GLN A 85 16.70 -2.11 1.90
N ASP A 86 16.67 -3.43 2.05
CA ASP A 86 16.05 -4.17 3.16
C ASP A 86 16.81 -5.47 3.47
N GLN A 87 16.34 -6.21 4.49
CA GLN A 87 16.91 -7.49 4.90
C GLN A 87 16.92 -8.58 3.81
N LEU A 88 16.11 -8.45 2.74
CA LEU A 88 16.04 -9.44 1.66
C LEU A 88 17.03 -9.12 0.54
N THR A 89 17.21 -7.82 0.26
CA THR A 89 18.13 -7.32 -0.76
C THR A 89 19.58 -7.28 -0.27
N ARG A 90 19.80 -7.13 1.04
CA ARG A 90 21.12 -7.08 1.69
C ARG A 90 21.17 -7.93 2.97
N PRO A 91 20.98 -9.25 2.88
CA PRO A 91 20.95 -10.14 4.06
C PRO A 91 22.30 -10.23 4.77
N ASP A 92 23.41 -10.01 4.05
CA ASP A 92 24.78 -10.03 4.56
C ASP A 92 25.09 -8.86 5.51
N LEU A 93 24.32 -7.77 5.40
CA LEU A 93 24.49 -6.55 6.19
C LEU A 93 23.35 -6.29 7.16
N PHE A 94 22.37 -7.20 7.18
CA PHE A 94 21.28 -7.19 8.13
C PHE A 94 21.69 -7.99 9.37
N VAL A 95 22.21 -7.29 10.37
CA VAL A 95 22.83 -7.91 11.54
C VAL A 95 22.13 -7.48 12.83
N GLU A 96 22.24 -8.33 13.85
CA GLU A 96 21.84 -7.96 15.20
C GLU A 96 22.79 -6.88 15.73
N ASN A 97 22.24 -5.88 16.41
CA ASN A 97 23.05 -4.83 17.02
C ASN A 97 23.71 -5.35 18.30
N ASP A 98 25.02 -5.61 18.24
CA ASP A 98 25.84 -6.13 19.34
C ASP A 98 26.08 -5.09 20.46
N ALA A 99 25.83 -3.81 20.17
CA ALA A 99 25.90 -2.71 21.10
C ALA A 99 24.66 -2.59 22.02
N HIS A 100 24.07 -3.74 22.41
CA HIS A 100 22.81 -3.85 23.17
C HIS A 100 22.78 -2.98 24.45
N THR A 101 23.94 -2.72 25.04
CA THR A 101 24.09 -1.95 26.28
C THR A 101 24.17 -0.44 26.07
N THR A 102 24.42 0.03 24.84
CA THR A 102 24.60 1.46 24.52
C THR A 102 23.41 2.06 23.80
N PHE A 103 22.79 1.34 22.86
CA PHE A 103 21.58 1.80 22.16
C PHE A 103 20.81 0.61 21.59
N THR A 104 19.52 0.81 21.28
CA THR A 104 18.68 -0.17 20.59
C THR A 104 18.30 0.37 19.23
N VAL A 105 18.37 -0.46 18.19
CA VAL A 105 17.88 -0.11 16.85
C VAL A 105 16.56 -0.83 16.58
N ASN A 106 15.51 -0.08 16.27
CA ASN A 106 14.22 -0.64 15.86
C ASN A 106 14.17 -0.65 14.33
N TYR A 107 14.31 -1.83 13.72
CA TYR A 107 14.26 -1.99 12.27
C TYR A 107 12.84 -2.28 11.79
N PHE A 108 12.47 -1.65 10.68
CA PHE A 108 11.17 -1.77 10.03
C PHE A 108 11.36 -1.97 8.54
N ARG A 109 11.02 -3.15 8.01
CA ARG A 109 10.96 -3.39 6.57
C ARG A 109 9.60 -2.91 6.05
N ASN A 110 9.59 -2.08 5.03
CA ASN A 110 8.39 -1.59 4.39
C ASN A 110 7.82 -2.66 3.45
N THR A 111 6.66 -3.20 3.78
CA THR A 111 5.96 -4.21 2.98
C THR A 111 4.98 -3.58 1.98
N CYS A 112 4.59 -2.32 2.17
CA CYS A 112 3.68 -1.62 1.27
C CYS A 112 4.32 -1.32 -0.10
N VAL A 113 5.67 -1.24 -0.18
CA VAL A 113 6.38 -1.13 -1.47
C VAL A 113 6.49 -2.45 -2.24
N ASP A 114 6.16 -3.58 -1.60
CA ASP A 114 6.15 -4.88 -2.27
C ASP A 114 4.75 -5.13 -2.83
N PRO A 115 4.57 -5.13 -4.16
CA PRO A 115 3.29 -5.47 -4.73
C PRO A 115 2.94 -6.91 -4.34
N PRO A 116 1.67 -7.19 -3.97
CA PRO A 116 1.24 -8.49 -3.48
C PRO A 116 1.29 -9.58 -4.55
N LEU A 117 1.50 -9.21 -5.80
CA LEU A 117 1.55 -10.08 -6.98
C LEU A 117 2.87 -9.83 -7.70
N LYS A 118 3.68 -10.88 -7.86
CA LYS A 118 4.93 -10.82 -8.65
C LYS A 118 4.64 -10.70 -10.15
N ASP A 119 3.56 -11.31 -10.60
CA ASP A 119 3.07 -11.29 -11.97
C ASP A 119 1.68 -10.65 -12.02
N GLY A 120 1.52 -9.58 -12.79
CA GLY A 120 0.25 -8.87 -12.90
C GLY A 120 0.39 -7.48 -13.51
N GLY A 121 -0.74 -6.92 -13.94
CA GLY A 121 -0.80 -5.55 -14.42
C GLY A 121 -0.81 -4.60 -13.23
N ARG A 122 -0.05 -3.51 -13.33
CA ARG A 122 0.02 -2.48 -12.29
C ARG A 122 -0.34 -1.11 -12.87
N LEU A 123 -1.17 -0.38 -12.15
CA LEU A 123 -1.46 1.02 -12.40
C LEU A 123 -1.04 1.85 -11.17
N GLU A 124 -0.52 3.05 -11.40
CA GLU A 124 -0.27 4.05 -10.38
C GLU A 124 -1.02 5.34 -10.76
N ALA A 125 -1.64 5.98 -9.80
CA ALA A 125 -2.05 7.37 -9.87
C ALA A 125 -1.28 8.16 -8.82
N ARG A 126 -0.53 9.17 -9.27
CA ARG A 126 0.01 10.20 -8.39
C ARG A 126 -1.07 11.23 -8.13
N LEU A 127 -1.44 11.35 -6.87
CA LEU A 127 -2.48 12.22 -6.38
C LEU A 127 -1.85 13.57 -6.01
N THR A 128 -2.41 14.63 -6.56
CA THR A 128 -1.99 16.00 -6.28
C THR A 128 -3.20 16.85 -5.92
N GLY A 129 -3.15 17.47 -4.76
CA GLY A 129 -4.19 18.30 -4.16
C GLY A 129 -4.05 19.79 -4.43
N PHE A 130 -5.16 20.52 -4.30
CA PHE A 130 -5.16 21.98 -4.42
C PHE A 130 -4.49 22.68 -3.22
N ARG A 131 -4.38 22.03 -2.06
CA ARG A 131 -3.80 22.60 -0.81
C ARG A 131 -2.51 21.93 -0.37
N GLY A 132 -1.76 21.35 -1.31
CA GLY A 132 -0.50 20.65 -1.00
C GLY A 132 -0.69 19.22 -0.50
N GLY A 133 -1.91 18.67 -0.61
CA GLY A 133 -2.14 17.24 -0.47
C GLY A 133 -1.35 16.50 -1.55
N GLU A 134 -0.64 15.45 -1.16
CA GLU A 134 0.11 14.60 -2.07
C GLU A 134 -0.08 13.13 -1.67
N GLY A 135 -0.14 12.26 -2.67
CA GLY A 135 -0.29 10.84 -2.42
C GLY A 135 -0.03 9.97 -3.62
N ILE A 136 -0.05 8.67 -3.37
CA ILE A 136 -0.01 7.64 -4.40
C ILE A 136 -1.17 6.68 -4.18
N LEU A 137 -1.73 6.22 -5.29
CA LEU A 137 -2.66 5.11 -5.35
C LEU A 137 -2.09 4.10 -6.32
N GLU A 138 -1.86 2.88 -5.88
CA GLU A 138 -1.46 1.78 -6.73
C GLU A 138 -2.52 0.70 -6.80
N LEU A 139 -2.67 0.12 -7.98
CA LEU A 139 -3.54 -1.01 -8.25
C LEU A 139 -2.69 -2.13 -8.84
N ALA A 140 -2.89 -3.36 -8.37
CA ALA A 140 -2.23 -4.54 -8.91
C ALA A 140 -3.25 -5.66 -9.13
N GLN A 141 -3.24 -6.28 -10.31
CA GLN A 141 -4.16 -7.37 -10.64
C GLN A 141 -3.51 -8.45 -11.49
N GLN A 142 -3.79 -9.70 -11.13
CA GLN A 142 -3.54 -10.85 -11.97
C GLN A 142 -4.84 -11.25 -12.68
N LYS A 143 -4.73 -11.75 -13.92
CA LYS A 143 -5.90 -12.20 -14.67
C LYS A 143 -6.68 -13.27 -13.90
N GLY A 144 -7.98 -13.03 -13.70
CA GLY A 144 -8.86 -13.94 -12.97
C GLY A 144 -8.93 -13.72 -11.45
N SER A 145 -8.20 -12.74 -10.89
CA SER A 145 -8.34 -12.31 -9.50
C SER A 145 -9.00 -10.92 -9.42
N ASN A 146 -9.50 -10.57 -8.24
CA ASN A 146 -9.78 -9.17 -7.92
C ASN A 146 -8.45 -8.39 -7.80
N PRO A 147 -8.43 -7.09 -8.14
CA PRO A 147 -7.27 -6.24 -7.92
C PRO A 147 -7.09 -5.96 -6.43
N LYS A 148 -5.86 -5.65 -6.06
CA LYS A 148 -5.52 -5.05 -4.77
C LYS A 148 -5.16 -3.58 -4.96
N LEU A 149 -5.56 -2.76 -4.00
CA LEU A 149 -5.31 -1.34 -3.94
C LEU A 149 -4.40 -1.01 -2.76
N LEU A 150 -3.38 -0.20 -2.99
CA LEU A 150 -2.61 0.52 -1.99
C LEU A 150 -2.91 2.01 -2.14
N ALA A 151 -3.13 2.72 -1.04
CA ALA A 151 -3.19 4.18 -1.05
C ALA A 151 -2.40 4.76 0.12
N ILE A 152 -1.58 5.77 -0.17
CA ILE A 152 -0.82 6.51 0.84
C ILE A 152 -0.95 7.98 0.48
N MET A 153 -1.54 8.78 1.36
CA MET A 153 -1.79 10.21 1.15
C MET A 153 -1.38 11.00 2.39
N THR A 154 -0.94 12.23 2.18
CA THR A 154 -0.52 13.17 3.22
C THR A 154 -1.09 14.56 2.94
N GLY A 155 -1.15 15.41 3.97
CA GLY A 155 -1.69 16.76 3.83
C GLY A 155 -3.22 16.82 3.81
N LEU A 156 -3.88 15.76 4.28
CA LEU A 156 -5.34 15.71 4.44
C LEU A 156 -5.76 16.40 5.75
N GLN A 157 -7.05 16.71 5.89
CA GLN A 157 -7.58 17.11 7.20
C GLN A 157 -7.57 15.91 8.13
N GLU A 158 -7.16 16.12 9.38
CA GLU A 158 -7.00 15.07 10.39
C GLU A 158 -8.33 14.41 10.78
N ASN A 159 -8.29 13.11 11.08
CA ASN A 159 -9.40 12.34 11.62
C ASN A 159 -10.68 12.41 10.76
N LYS A 160 -10.51 12.50 9.44
CA LYS A 160 -11.58 12.51 8.44
C LYS A 160 -11.57 11.27 7.58
N ASN A 161 -12.75 10.91 7.09
CA ASN A 161 -12.94 9.86 6.10
C ASN A 161 -12.89 10.45 4.69
N TYR A 162 -12.31 9.70 3.76
CA TYR A 162 -12.16 10.05 2.36
C TYR A 162 -12.61 8.90 1.47
N HIS A 163 -13.23 9.22 0.34
CA HIS A 163 -13.63 8.26 -0.68
C HIS A 163 -12.71 8.38 -1.89
N LEU A 164 -12.08 7.26 -2.25
CA LEU A 164 -11.36 7.13 -3.51
C LEU A 164 -12.37 6.72 -4.57
N ILE A 165 -12.53 7.53 -5.60
CA ILE A 165 -13.57 7.34 -6.62
C ILE A 165 -12.93 7.40 -8.00
N TYR A 166 -13.11 6.33 -8.77
CA TYR A 166 -12.76 6.27 -10.18
C TYR A 166 -13.80 7.00 -11.02
N VAL A 167 -13.36 7.95 -11.86
CA VAL A 167 -14.22 8.77 -12.72
C VAL A 167 -13.68 8.75 -14.15
N PRO A 168 -14.26 7.96 -15.07
CA PRO A 168 -13.70 7.75 -16.42
C PRO A 168 -13.94 8.90 -17.40
N ASP A 169 -14.93 9.76 -17.13
CA ASP A 169 -15.47 10.72 -18.09
C ASP A 169 -15.00 12.17 -17.83
N ILE A 170 -13.88 12.33 -17.13
CA ILE A 170 -13.32 13.64 -16.80
C ILE A 170 -11.84 13.73 -17.17
N GLU A 171 -11.39 14.96 -17.43
CA GLU A 171 -9.97 15.26 -17.55
C GLU A 171 -9.37 15.64 -16.20
N LEU A 172 -8.08 15.36 -16.01
CA LEU A 172 -7.34 15.73 -14.80
C LEU A 172 -7.40 17.25 -14.53
N SER A 173 -7.42 18.07 -15.59
CA SER A 173 -7.57 19.53 -15.53
C SER A 173 -8.89 19.99 -14.88
N SER A 174 -9.88 19.10 -14.82
CA SER A 174 -11.25 19.40 -14.43
C SER A 174 -11.62 18.87 -13.03
N CYS A 175 -10.72 18.22 -12.31
CA CYS A 175 -11.00 17.62 -10.99
C CYS A 175 -11.59 18.61 -9.97
N TYR A 176 -11.19 19.88 -10.03
CA TYR A 176 -11.56 20.90 -9.07
C TYR A 176 -12.72 21.79 -9.54
N LYS A 177 -13.35 21.45 -10.68
CA LYS A 177 -14.53 22.17 -11.14
C LYS A 177 -15.73 21.83 -10.26
N SER A 178 -16.53 22.84 -9.95
CA SER A 178 -17.78 22.66 -9.21
C SER A 178 -18.73 21.72 -9.97
N GLY A 179 -19.50 20.91 -9.25
CA GLY A 179 -20.51 20.03 -9.85
C GLY A 179 -20.01 18.68 -10.35
N LEU A 180 -18.70 18.39 -10.29
CA LEU A 180 -18.08 17.17 -10.82
C LEU A 180 -18.83 15.87 -10.46
N LEU A 181 -19.16 15.69 -9.18
CA LEU A 181 -19.80 14.47 -8.67
C LEU A 181 -21.30 14.38 -9.01
N ASN A 182 -21.93 15.49 -9.36
CA ASN A 182 -23.34 15.52 -9.77
C ASN A 182 -23.48 15.24 -11.28
N GLU A 183 -22.46 15.61 -12.06
CA GLU A 183 -22.46 15.53 -13.52
C GLU A 183 -21.88 14.21 -14.04
N HIS A 184 -20.99 13.58 -13.28
CA HIS A 184 -20.29 12.37 -13.70
C HIS A 184 -20.57 11.17 -12.81
N LYS A 185 -20.73 10.00 -13.43
CA LYS A 185 -20.87 8.74 -12.70
C LYS A 185 -19.49 8.23 -12.28
N GLY A 186 -19.23 8.24 -10.98
CA GLY A 186 -18.02 7.64 -10.40
C GLY A 186 -18.30 6.26 -9.81
N LYS A 187 -17.27 5.39 -9.79
CA LYS A 187 -17.27 4.15 -9.02
C LYS A 187 -16.37 4.32 -7.80
N LYS A 188 -16.97 4.22 -6.61
CA LYS A 188 -16.20 4.21 -5.35
C LYS A 188 -15.33 2.96 -5.30
N LEU A 189 -14.03 3.15 -5.07
CA LEU A 189 -13.04 2.09 -4.93
C LEU A 189 -12.94 1.63 -3.47
N ILE A 190 -12.74 2.59 -2.55
CA ILE A 190 -12.59 2.33 -1.11
C ILE A 190 -12.85 3.61 -0.29
N THR A 191 -13.10 3.46 1.01
CA THR A 191 -13.02 4.55 1.99
C THR A 191 -11.72 4.41 2.76
N VAL A 192 -11.02 5.51 2.98
CA VAL A 192 -9.84 5.56 3.85
C VAL A 192 -10.02 6.64 4.90
N ASP A 193 -9.46 6.45 6.08
CA ASP A 193 -9.41 7.43 7.15
C ASP A 193 -8.02 8.05 7.26
N SER A 194 -7.99 9.33 7.61
CA SER A 194 -6.77 10.07 7.91
C SER A 194 -6.51 10.07 9.40
N ASP A 195 -5.25 9.97 9.78
CA ASP A 195 -4.84 10.03 11.18
C ASP A 195 -4.79 11.47 11.71
N ASN A 196 -4.36 11.59 12.97
CA ASN A 196 -4.17 12.85 13.66
C ASN A 196 -3.01 13.71 13.12
N ARG A 197 -2.34 13.31 12.03
CA ARG A 197 -1.34 14.09 11.31
C ARG A 197 -1.73 14.33 9.85
N GLY A 198 -2.97 14.00 9.47
CA GLY A 198 -3.46 14.18 8.11
C GLY A 198 -2.86 13.17 7.12
N MET A 199 -2.37 12.02 7.61
CA MET A 199 -1.90 10.93 6.77
C MET A 199 -2.95 9.83 6.69
N ALA A 200 -3.33 9.42 5.49
CA ALA A 200 -4.22 8.29 5.25
C ALA A 200 -3.45 7.15 4.59
N ILE A 201 -3.58 5.95 5.15
CA ILE A 201 -2.85 4.75 4.70
C ILE A 201 -3.84 3.62 4.55
N GLN A 202 -3.90 3.06 3.35
CA GLN A 202 -4.61 1.84 3.03
C GLN A 202 -3.61 0.84 2.47
N PRO A 203 -3.12 -0.12 3.29
CA PRO A 203 -2.28 -1.21 2.80
C PRO A 203 -3.01 -2.03 1.72
N TRP A 204 -2.26 -2.87 1.01
CA TRP A 204 -2.78 -3.70 -0.08
C TRP A 204 -4.08 -4.44 0.27
N THR A 205 -5.20 -3.94 -0.23
CA THR A 205 -6.55 -4.41 0.09
C THR A 205 -7.29 -4.79 -1.18
N GLU A 206 -7.96 -5.93 -1.16
CA GLU A 206 -8.77 -6.37 -2.30
C GLU A 206 -9.97 -5.45 -2.50
N ILE A 207 -10.25 -5.07 -3.75
CA ILE A 207 -11.41 -4.23 -4.10
C ILE A 207 -12.20 -4.86 -5.26
N ASP A 208 -13.50 -4.54 -5.33
CA ASP A 208 -14.35 -4.90 -6.46
C ASP A 208 -14.21 -3.87 -7.58
N PHE A 209 -13.13 -3.96 -8.35
CA PHE A 209 -12.86 -3.15 -9.53
C PHE A 209 -12.09 -4.02 -10.54
N HIS A 210 -12.11 -3.73 -11.84
CA HIS A 210 -11.29 -4.48 -12.79
C HIS A 210 -10.35 -3.49 -13.47
N ILE A 211 -9.05 -3.78 -13.47
CA ILE A 211 -8.03 -2.87 -14.02
C ILE A 211 -7.42 -3.37 -15.33
N LEU A 212 -7.48 -4.67 -15.64
CA LEU A 212 -6.88 -5.26 -16.84
C LEU A 212 -7.72 -4.97 -18.11
N ASP A 213 -7.95 -3.68 -18.36
CA ASP A 213 -8.65 -3.11 -19.51
C ASP A 213 -7.99 -1.77 -19.85
N ASP A 214 -7.56 -1.61 -21.10
CA ASP A 214 -6.92 -0.38 -21.57
C ASP A 214 -7.85 0.85 -21.45
N ALA A 215 -9.18 0.65 -21.37
CA ALA A 215 -10.13 1.74 -21.14
C ALA A 215 -10.00 2.41 -19.76
N VAL A 216 -9.30 1.77 -18.81
CA VAL A 216 -9.02 2.27 -17.46
C VAL A 216 -7.76 3.14 -17.44
N ILE A 217 -6.86 2.96 -18.41
CA ILE A 217 -5.65 3.77 -18.54
C ILE A 217 -6.06 5.20 -18.84
N ASP A 218 -5.30 6.15 -18.30
CA ASP A 218 -5.49 7.57 -18.52
C ASP A 218 -6.80 8.13 -17.95
N LYS A 219 -7.49 7.36 -17.12
CA LYS A 219 -8.68 7.78 -16.39
C LYS A 219 -8.33 8.34 -15.02
N VAL A 220 -9.25 9.13 -14.46
CA VAL A 220 -8.98 9.91 -13.25
C VAL A 220 -9.51 9.17 -12.02
N VAL A 221 -8.72 9.18 -10.96
CA VAL A 221 -9.20 8.91 -9.60
C VAL A 221 -9.22 10.22 -8.84
N ILE A 222 -10.32 10.47 -8.14
CA ILE A 222 -10.48 11.62 -7.25
C ILE A 222 -10.59 11.13 -5.80
N VAL A 223 -10.16 11.99 -4.89
CA VAL A 223 -10.29 11.81 -3.44
C VAL A 223 -11.29 12.83 -2.95
N VAL A 224 -12.36 12.36 -2.30
CA VAL A 224 -13.47 13.19 -1.85
C VAL A 224 -13.62 13.07 -0.35
N GLU A 225 -13.69 14.19 0.37
CA GLU A 225 -14.02 14.17 1.80
C GLU A 225 -15.43 13.59 1.99
N ALA A 226 -15.55 12.56 2.85
CA ALA A 226 -16.83 11.89 3.09
C ALA A 226 -17.90 12.87 3.55
N ASP A 227 -19.15 12.58 3.20
CA ASP A 227 -20.32 13.43 3.48
C ASP A 227 -20.27 14.84 2.85
N THR A 228 -19.32 15.07 1.94
CA THR A 228 -19.20 16.31 1.15
C THR A 228 -19.13 16.00 -0.35
N THR A 229 -19.10 17.05 -1.16
CA THR A 229 -18.75 16.98 -2.59
C THR A 229 -17.37 17.56 -2.88
N ASN A 230 -16.57 17.78 -1.83
CA ASN A 230 -15.28 18.44 -1.91
C ASN A 230 -14.19 17.48 -2.37
N VAL A 231 -13.71 17.68 -3.60
CA VAL A 231 -12.55 16.96 -4.14
C VAL A 231 -11.28 17.58 -3.55
N VAL A 232 -10.52 16.79 -2.80
CA VAL A 232 -9.29 17.26 -2.15
C VAL A 232 -8.06 17.01 -3.01
N ASP A 233 -7.96 15.82 -3.59
CA ASP A 233 -6.87 15.39 -4.46
C ASP A 233 -7.41 14.67 -5.70
N CYS A 234 -6.60 14.64 -6.76
CA CYS A 234 -6.86 13.74 -7.88
C CYS A 234 -5.59 13.34 -8.62
N GLY A 235 -5.68 12.26 -9.40
CA GLY A 235 -4.57 11.74 -10.19
C GLY A 235 -5.06 10.91 -11.37
N LYS A 236 -4.19 10.73 -12.35
CA LYS A 236 -4.47 9.93 -13.55
C LYS A 236 -3.86 8.54 -13.40
N LEU A 237 -4.61 7.49 -13.73
CA LEU A 237 -4.11 6.12 -13.73
C LEU A 237 -3.17 5.90 -14.90
N GLN A 238 -1.93 5.52 -14.61
CA GLN A 238 -0.90 5.23 -15.61
C GLN A 238 -0.31 3.84 -15.34
N ILE A 239 0.20 3.18 -16.39
CA ILE A 239 0.92 1.92 -16.24
C ILE A 239 2.13 2.15 -15.34
N HIS A 240 2.22 1.36 -14.27
CA HIS A 240 3.39 1.35 -13.38
C HIS A 240 4.30 0.18 -13.73
N GLY A 241 5.54 0.48 -14.12
CA GLY A 241 6.49 -0.52 -14.65
C GLY A 241 6.54 -0.52 -16.18
N ASN A 242 6.62 -1.70 -16.79
CA ASN A 242 6.77 -1.84 -18.24
C ASN A 242 5.45 -2.22 -18.93
N VAL A 243 5.17 -1.59 -20.07
CA VAL A 243 4.03 -1.89 -20.95
C VAL A 243 4.01 -3.37 -21.37
N SER A 244 5.17 -4.01 -21.56
CA SER A 244 5.22 -5.44 -21.90
C SER A 244 4.65 -6.34 -20.79
N ASP A 245 4.84 -5.95 -19.53
CA ASP A 245 4.33 -6.72 -18.40
C ASP A 245 2.82 -6.51 -18.24
N TRP A 246 2.35 -5.29 -18.52
CA TRP A 246 0.92 -4.97 -18.65
C TRP A 246 0.22 -5.83 -19.71
N GLU A 247 0.75 -5.86 -20.93
CA GLU A 247 0.20 -6.67 -22.02
C GLU A 247 0.19 -8.17 -21.67
N ARG A 248 1.26 -8.66 -21.01
CA ARG A 248 1.33 -10.04 -20.55
C ARG A 248 0.24 -10.35 -19.52
N ALA A 249 -0.02 -9.41 -18.61
CA ALA A 249 -1.07 -9.57 -17.60
C ALA A 249 -2.47 -9.61 -18.23
N MET A 250 -2.78 -8.72 -19.17
CA MET A 250 -4.07 -8.69 -19.88
C MET A 250 -4.32 -9.96 -20.69
N ASN A 251 -3.32 -10.37 -21.47
CA ASN A 251 -3.43 -11.57 -22.32
C ASN A 251 -3.49 -12.85 -21.46
N GLY A 252 -3.04 -12.76 -20.21
CA GLY A 252 -2.74 -13.92 -19.37
C GLY A 252 -1.43 -14.49 -19.86
N GLY A 253 -0.42 -14.57 -19.00
CA GLY A 253 0.81 -15.26 -19.33
C GLY A 253 0.47 -16.60 -19.98
N LEU A 254 1.03 -16.86 -21.16
CA LEU A 254 0.86 -18.11 -21.89
C LEU A 254 1.10 -19.24 -20.89
N ASN A 255 0.01 -19.80 -20.40
CA ASN A 255 0.03 -20.84 -19.40
C ASN A 255 0.87 -21.96 -20.02
N THR A 256 2.08 -22.16 -19.50
CA THR A 256 2.98 -23.26 -19.87
C THR A 256 2.21 -24.58 -19.87
N ILE A 257 1.15 -24.69 -19.06
CA ILE A 257 0.16 -25.77 -19.03
C ILE A 257 -0.47 -26.07 -20.41
N ARG A 258 -0.88 -25.07 -21.20
CA ARG A 258 -1.45 -25.32 -22.55
C ARG A 258 -0.39 -25.88 -23.51
N VAL A 259 0.84 -25.38 -23.41
CA VAL A 259 1.95 -25.87 -24.24
C VAL A 259 2.33 -27.29 -23.84
N THR A 260 2.42 -27.60 -22.54
CA THR A 260 2.74 -28.95 -22.04
C THR A 260 1.63 -29.95 -22.34
N ILE A 261 0.35 -29.58 -22.22
CA ILE A 261 -0.78 -30.46 -22.57
C ILE A 261 -0.81 -30.73 -24.07
N VAL A 262 -0.60 -29.71 -24.91
CA VAL A 262 -0.54 -29.91 -26.36
C VAL A 262 0.64 -30.81 -26.74
N HIS A 263 1.82 -30.62 -26.14
CA HIS A 263 2.98 -31.50 -26.39
C HIS A 263 2.74 -32.92 -25.86
N ALA A 264 2.14 -33.09 -24.68
CA ALA A 264 1.84 -34.41 -24.13
C ALA A 264 0.79 -35.15 -24.97
N VAL A 265 -0.25 -34.45 -25.46
CA VAL A 265 -1.26 -35.03 -26.37
C VAL A 265 -0.63 -35.40 -27.70
N ILE A 266 0.21 -34.55 -28.30
CA ILE A 266 0.93 -34.85 -29.55
C ILE A 266 1.85 -36.07 -29.37
N MET A 267 2.60 -36.15 -28.27
CA MET A 267 3.46 -37.31 -27.98
C MET A 267 2.64 -38.59 -27.78
N LEU A 268 1.49 -38.51 -27.10
CA LEU A 268 0.59 -39.65 -26.92
C LEU A 268 0.02 -40.14 -28.26
N PHE A 269 -0.41 -39.22 -29.12
CA PHE A 269 -0.87 -39.55 -30.47
C PHE A 269 0.23 -40.20 -31.31
N ILE A 270 1.45 -39.69 -31.28
CA ILE A 270 2.59 -40.29 -31.99
C ILE A 270 2.87 -41.72 -31.51
N THR A 271 2.80 -41.97 -30.20
CA THR A 271 3.02 -43.32 -29.66
C THR A 271 1.90 -44.31 -30.00
N ILE A 272 0.66 -43.84 -30.16
CA ILE A 272 -0.48 -44.71 -30.52
C ILE A 272 -0.44 -45.10 -32.00
N PHE A 273 0.08 -44.24 -32.88
CA PHE A 273 0.15 -44.48 -34.32
C PHE A 273 1.45 -45.17 -34.80
N LEU A 274 2.41 -45.43 -33.89
CA LEU A 274 3.68 -46.13 -34.16
C LEU A 274 3.72 -47.58 -33.66
N VAL A 275 2.58 -48.12 -33.18
CA VAL A 275 2.37 -49.54 -32.84
C VAL A 275 1.37 -50.13 -33.84
#